data_AF-A0A816IP69-F1
#
_entry.id   AF-A0A816IP69-F1
#
_cell.length_a   1.000
_cell.length_b   1.000
_cell.length_c   1.000
_cell.angle_alpha   90.00
_cell.angle_beta   90.00
_cell.angle_gamma   90.00
#
_symmetry.space_group_name_H-M   'P 1'
#
loop_
_entity.id
_entity.type
_entity.pdbx_description
1 polymer ?
#
loop_
_entity_poly.entity_id
_entity_poly.type
_entity_poly.pdbx_seq_one_letter_code
_entity_poly.pdbx_strand_id
1 'polypeptide(L)' 'MEIEHLHDLQILELGSNRLWVMVNMESLTKLEELWLGRNRIKVVNLCGLRCIKRLACRAIN' A
#
# COMPACT_ATOMS: atom_id res chain seq x y z
N MET A 1 -6.57 -2.20 -8.95
CA MET A 1 -5.18 -2.07 -9.42
C MET A 1 -4.73 -3.41 -9.98
N GLU A 2 -3.76 -3.44 -10.88
CA GLU A 2 -3.32 -4.68 -11.52
C GLU A 2 -2.70 -5.69 -10.54
N ILE A 3 -2.39 -5.29 -9.30
CA ILE A 3 -1.74 -6.13 -8.27
C ILE A 3 -2.68 -7.04 -7.46
N GLU A 4 -4.00 -6.96 -7.65
CA GLU A 4 -4.99 -7.67 -6.82
C GLU A 4 -4.88 -9.21 -6.88
N HIS A 5 -4.22 -9.75 -7.91
CA HIS A 5 -3.98 -11.19 -8.08
C HIS A 5 -2.74 -11.70 -7.34
N LEU A 6 -1.96 -10.81 -6.71
CA LEU A 6 -0.74 -11.16 -5.99
C LEU A 6 -1.06 -11.58 -4.54
N HIS A 7 -1.79 -12.68 -4.37
CA HIS A 7 -2.30 -13.14 -3.07
C HIS A 7 -1.22 -13.46 -2.03
N ASP A 8 -0.01 -13.78 -2.49
CA ASP A 8 1.14 -14.10 -1.64
C ASP A 8 2.10 -12.92 -1.43
N LEU A 9 1.74 -11.73 -1.92
CA LEU A 9 2.58 -10.53 -1.75
C LEU A 9 2.72 -10.17 -0.27
N GLN A 10 3.97 -10.09 0.20
CA GLN A 10 4.29 -9.73 1.58
C GLN A 10 4.81 -8.29 1.71
N ILE A 11 5.47 -7.77 0.68
CA ILE A 11 6.06 -6.43 0.70
C ILE A 11 5.64 -5.69 -0.58
N LEU A 12 5.09 -4.49 -0.41
CA LEU A 12 4.74 -3.58 -1.49
C LEU A 12 5.44 -2.23 -1.28
N GLU A 13 6.47 -1.99 -2.08
CA GLU A 13 7.21 -0.72 -2.11
C GLU A 13 6.76 0.11 -3.31
N LEU A 14 6.10 1.22 -3.02
CA LEU A 14 5.62 2.19 -4.01
C LEU A 14 6.14 3.60 -3.70
N GLY A 15 7.23 3.72 -2.94
CA GLY A 15 7.84 5.00 -2.63
C GLY A 15 8.26 5.80 -3.87
N SER A 16 8.36 7.13 -3.71
CA SER A 16 8.82 8.07 -4.75
C SER A 16 8.00 8.05 -6.05
N ASN A 17 6.72 7.73 -5.95
CA ASN A 17 5.77 7.80 -7.07
C ASN A 17 4.88 9.05 -6.97
N ARG A 18 3.94 9.18 -7.91
CA ARG A 18 2.93 10.25 -7.91
C ARG A 18 1.54 9.71 -7.63
N LEU A 19 1.41 8.75 -6.71
CA LEU A 19 0.12 8.16 -6.35
C LEU A 19 -0.71 9.15 -5.52
N TRP A 20 -2.01 9.26 -5.81
CA TRP A 20 -2.95 10.14 -5.09
C TRP A 20 -3.95 9.36 -4.24
N VAL A 21 -4.32 8.16 -4.71
CA VAL A 21 -5.33 7.31 -4.10
C VAL A 21 -4.81 5.88 -4.11
N MET A 22 -4.96 5.18 -2.99
CA MET A 22 -4.64 3.77 -2.86
C MET A 22 -5.89 3.01 -2.41
N VAL A 23 -6.43 2.15 -3.28
CA VAL A 23 -7.65 1.37 -3.08
C VAL A 23 -7.49 -0.02 -3.70
N ASN A 24 -8.48 -0.89 -3.45
CA ASN A 24 -8.53 -2.27 -3.92
C ASN A 24 -7.33 -3.12 -3.48
N MET A 25 -6.99 -3.08 -2.20
CA MET A 25 -5.93 -3.92 -1.61
C MET A 25 -6.50 -5.07 -0.77
N GLU A 26 -7.82 -5.29 -0.80
CA GLU A 26 -8.53 -6.23 0.07
C GLU A 26 -8.09 -7.70 -0.14
N SER A 27 -7.64 -8.03 -1.35
CA SER A 27 -7.14 -9.36 -1.70
C SER A 27 -5.70 -9.62 -1.23
N LEU A 28 -4.95 -8.57 -0.87
CA LEU A 28 -3.54 -8.65 -0.42
C LEU A 28 -3.46 -9.05 1.06
N THR A 29 -4.14 -10.14 1.41
CA THR A 29 -4.36 -10.57 2.80
C THR A 29 -3.06 -10.94 3.53
N LYS A 30 -2.00 -11.31 2.79
CA LYS A 30 -0.67 -11.66 3.32
C LYS A 30 0.32 -10.48 3.34
N LEU A 31 -0.10 -9.28 2.94
CA LEU A 31 0.77 -8.12 2.92
C LEU A 31 1.19 -7.73 4.34
N GLU A 32 2.50 -7.71 4.57
CA GLU A 32 3.12 -7.38 5.86
C GLU A 32 3.71 -5.96 5.87
N GLU A 33 4.23 -5.50 4.73
CA GLU A 33 4.88 -4.19 4.64
C GLU A 33 4.37 -3.37 3.45
N LEU A 34 3.97 -2.13 3.72
CA LEU A 34 3.48 -1.18 2.74
C LEU A 34 4.26 0.15 2.84
N TRP A 35 5.01 0.47 1.80
CA TRP A 35 5.88 1.64 1.77
C TRP A 35 5.46 2.63 0.69
N LEU A 36 5.01 3.80 1.11
CA LEU A 36 4.32 4.83 0.31
C LEU A 36 4.98 6.21 0.40
N GLY A 37 6.18 6.28 0.99
CA GLY A 37 6.89 7.54 1.18
C GLY A 37 7.07 8.32 -0.11
N ARG A 38 7.08 9.66 -0.02
CA ARG A 38 7.30 10.55 -1.17
C ARG A 38 6.27 10.37 -2.30
N ASN A 39 5.01 10.09 -1.95
CA ASN A 39 3.86 10.15 -2.86
C ASN A 39 3.00 11.40 -2.61
N ARG A 40 1.88 11.52 -3.32
CA ARG A 40 0.84 12.56 -3.12
C ARG A 40 -0.45 11.97 -2.57
N ILE A 41 -0.34 10.90 -1.77
CA ILE A 41 -1.50 10.13 -1.31
C ILE A 41 -2.36 11.02 -0.41
N LYS A 42 -3.61 11.22 -0.83
CA LYS A 42 -4.65 11.89 -0.04
C LYS A 42 -5.55 10.89 0.68
N VAL A 43 -5.72 9.70 0.09
CA VAL A 43 -6.61 8.65 0.59
C VAL A 43 -5.93 7.29 0.44
N VAL A 44 -5.92 6.51 1.53
CA VAL A 44 -5.52 5.10 1.54
C VAL A 44 -6.63 4.27 2.17
N ASN A 45 -7.07 3.22 1.49
CA ASN A 45 -7.98 2.22 2.05
C ASN A 45 -7.16 0.99 2.45
N LEU A 46 -7.10 0.70 3.75
CA LEU A 46 -6.38 -0.43 4.33
C LEU A 46 -7.31 -1.60 4.68
N CYS A 47 -8.59 -1.54 4.30
CA CYS A 47 -9.54 -2.63 4.55
C CYS A 47 -9.02 -3.95 3.97
N GLY A 48 -9.21 -5.04 4.71
CA GLY A 48 -8.76 -6.38 4.30
C GLY A 48 -7.28 -6.69 4.55
N LEU A 49 -6.43 -5.70 4.85
CA LEU A 49 -5.01 -5.90 5.15
C LEU A 49 -4.79 -6.41 6.58
N ARG A 50 -5.00 -7.71 6.78
CA ARG A 50 -4.97 -8.35 8.11
C ARG A 50 -3.56 -8.58 8.67
N CYS A 51 -2.55 -8.66 7.80
CA CYS A 51 -1.19 -9.02 8.18
C CYS A 51 -0.20 -7.84 8.23
N ILE A 52 -0.66 -6.59 8.05
CA ILE A 52 0.24 -5.43 8.04
C ILE A 52 0.99 -5.31 9.38
N LYS A 53 2.31 -5.22 9.28
CA LYS A 53 3.26 -4.97 10.37
C LYS A 53 3.95 -3.62 10.22
N ARG A 54 4.18 -3.17 8.98
CA ARG A 54 4.82 -1.89 8.68
C ARG A 54 4.04 -1.10 7.65
N LEU A 55 3.80 0.17 7.98
CA LEU A 55 3.22 1.16 7.07
C LEU A 55 4.07 2.42 7.15
N ALA A 56 4.63 2.84 6.01
CA ALA A 56 5.41 4.07 5.92
C ALA A 56 4.81 5.01 4.87
N CYS A 57 4.24 6.14 5.32
CA CYS A 57 3.76 7.20 4.42
C CYS A 57 4.31 8.54 4.91
N ARG A 58 5.53 8.89 4.46
CA ARG A 58 6.09 10.23 4.67
C ARG A 58 5.69 11.13 3.51
N ALA A 59 4.78 12.05 3.76
CA ALA A 59 4.62 13.22 2.91
C ALA A 59 5.91 14.07 3.01
N ILE A 60 6.41 14.54 1.86
CA ILE A 60 7.41 15.60 1.86
C ILE A 60 6.61 16.89 2.11
N ASN A 61 6.81 17.52 3.26
CA ASN A 61 6.30 18.88 3.53
C ASN A 61 6.96 19.88 2.57
#